data_AF-A0A1M3H9F5-F1
#
_entry.id   AF-A0A1M3H9F5-F1
#
_cell.length_a   1.000
_cell.length_b   1.000
_cell.length_c   1.000
_cell.angle_alpha   90.00
_cell.angle_beta   90.00
_cell.angle_gamma   90.00
#
_symmetry.space_group_name_H-M   'P 1'
#
loop_
_entity.id
_entity.type
_entity.pdbx_description
1 polymer ?
#
loop_
_entity_poly.entity_id
_entity_poly.type
_entity_poly.pdbx_seq_one_letter_code
_entity_poly.pdbx_strand_id
1 'polypeptide(L)'
;MKFTGIKLAAITFAAAGLFAFNSLRSGSIKGTVSPAEGGVRAWAESSTDTLRAPVINGSYEITDAKPGSYKVIIEAKPPYKNAAKDGITVTDGQAADAGEIKLEK
;
A
#
# COMPACT_ATOMS: atom_id res chain seq x y z
N MET A 1 35.71 40.85 0.58
CA MET A 1 35.28 39.50 0.18
C MET A 1 33.91 39.60 -0.48
N LYS A 2 33.76 39.11 -1.72
CA LYS A 2 32.51 39.21 -2.48
C LYS A 2 31.45 38.31 -1.83
N PHE A 3 30.39 38.90 -1.27
CA PHE A 3 29.26 38.22 -0.62
C PHE A 3 28.49 37.25 -1.54
N THR A 4 28.80 37.22 -2.84
CA THR A 4 28.17 36.36 -3.84
C THR A 4 28.24 34.87 -3.48
N GLY A 5 29.35 34.40 -2.90
CA GLY A 5 29.49 32.99 -2.50
C GLY A 5 28.55 32.58 -1.35
N ILE A 6 28.32 33.49 -0.40
CA ILE A 6 27.42 33.25 0.74
C ILE A 6 25.96 33.25 0.29
N LYS A 7 25.59 34.15 -0.64
CA LYS A 7 24.24 34.18 -1.21
C LYS A 7 23.92 32.90 -1.99
N LEU A 8 24.89 32.41 -2.77
CA LEU A 8 24.70 31.18 -3.53
C LEU A 8 24.53 29.97 -2.60
N ALA A 9 25.38 29.85 -1.57
CA ALA A 9 25.26 28.80 -0.56
C ALA A 9 23.90 28.83 0.16
N ALA A 10 23.43 30.01 0.55
CA ALA A 10 22.12 30.16 1.19
C ALA A 10 20.96 29.68 0.29
N ILE A 11 21.02 29.93 -1.02
CA ILE A 11 20.02 29.44 -1.98
C ILE A 11 20.07 27.91 -2.11
N THR A 12 21.27 27.32 -2.17
CA THR A 12 21.41 25.85 -2.26
C THR A 12 20.90 25.15 -1.00
N PHE A 13 21.21 25.68 0.18
CA PHE A 13 20.70 25.14 1.45
C PHE A 13 19.19 25.30 1.58
N ALA A 14 18.63 26.44 1.17
CA ALA A 14 17.18 26.65 1.14
C ALA A 14 16.49 25.68 0.17
N ALA A 15 17.05 25.49 -1.02
CA ALA A 15 16.52 24.54 -2.02
C ALA A 15 16.57 23.09 -1.52
N ALA A 16 17.69 22.66 -0.89
CA ALA A 16 17.79 21.34 -0.30
C ALA A 16 16.77 21.10 0.83
N GLY A 17 16.45 22.14 1.62
CA GLY A 17 15.42 22.08 2.64
C GLY A 17 14.01 21.88 2.08
N LEU A 18 13.69 22.44 0.89
CA LEU A 18 12.39 22.23 0.24
C LEU A 18 12.16 20.78 -0.18
N PHE A 19 13.22 20.06 -0.58
CA PHE A 19 13.13 18.65 -0.98
C PHE A 19 13.19 17.66 0.20
N ALA A 20 13.44 18.13 1.42
CA ALA A 20 13.52 17.27 2.61
C ALA A 20 12.15 16.72 3.05
N PHE A 21 11.04 17.32 2.59
CA PHE A 21 9.68 16.99 3.02
C PHE A 21 8.86 16.36 1.88
N ASN A 22 9.22 15.13 1.50
CA ASN A 22 8.34 14.31 0.67
C ASN A 22 7.55 13.37 1.60
N SER A 23 6.56 13.92 2.34
CA SER A 23 5.68 13.11 3.19
C SER A 23 4.72 12.32 2.31
N LEU A 24 5.11 11.09 1.94
CA LEU A 24 4.19 10.13 1.35
C LEU A 24 3.11 9.80 2.39
N ARG A 25 1.87 10.10 2.04
CA ARG A 25 0.70 9.71 2.81
C ARG A 25 0.40 8.26 2.51
N SER A 26 0.24 7.46 3.56
CA SER A 26 -0.23 6.10 3.41
C SER A 26 -1.65 6.10 2.85
N GLY A 27 -1.88 5.23 1.86
CA GLY A 27 -3.20 4.90 1.33
C GLY A 27 -3.77 3.64 1.98
N SER A 28 -4.73 3.02 1.30
CA SER A 28 -5.28 1.72 1.68
C SER A 28 -5.50 0.82 0.48
N ILE A 29 -5.69 -0.48 0.71
CA ILE A 29 -6.08 -1.45 -0.32
C ILE A 29 -7.41 -2.07 0.10
N LYS A 30 -8.41 -2.00 -0.77
CA LYS A 30 -9.76 -2.53 -0.56
C LYS A 30 -10.05 -3.64 -1.53
N GLY A 31 -10.88 -4.59 -1.12
CA GLY A 31 -11.39 -5.60 -2.03
C GLY A 31 -12.37 -6.53 -1.36
N THR A 32 -12.82 -7.51 -2.14
CA THR A 32 -13.75 -8.54 -1.69
C THR A 32 -13.21 -9.94 -1.96
N VAL A 33 -13.77 -10.91 -1.25
CA VAL A 33 -13.44 -12.32 -1.32
C VAL A 33 -14.72 -13.10 -1.61
N SER A 34 -14.61 -14.08 -2.49
CA SER A 34 -15.75 -14.90 -2.92
C SER A 34 -15.37 -16.38 -2.91
N PRO A 35 -16.07 -17.23 -2.15
CA PRO A 35 -17.20 -16.92 -1.28
C PRO A 35 -16.80 -16.12 -0.03
N ALA A 36 -17.73 -15.33 0.49
CA ALA A 36 -17.49 -14.35 1.57
C ALA A 36 -16.99 -15.00 2.86
N GLU A 37 -17.51 -16.17 3.19
CA GLU A 37 -17.11 -16.96 4.35
C GLU A 37 -15.78 -17.69 4.16
N GLY A 38 -15.19 -17.72 2.96
CA GLY A 38 -13.95 -18.47 2.71
C GLY A 38 -12.68 -17.77 3.19
N GLY A 39 -12.68 -16.43 3.25
CA GLY A 39 -11.53 -15.62 3.64
C GLY A 39 -11.42 -15.41 5.15
N VAL A 40 -10.19 -15.43 5.67
CA VAL A 40 -9.85 -15.16 7.07
C VAL A 40 -9.09 -13.84 7.19
N ARG A 41 -8.10 -13.64 6.34
CA ARG A 41 -7.21 -12.48 6.40
C ARG A 41 -6.75 -12.07 5.00
N ALA A 42 -6.64 -10.78 4.78
CA ALA A 42 -5.99 -10.23 3.60
C ALA A 42 -4.61 -9.72 4.00
N TRP A 43 -3.61 -10.09 3.20
CA TRP A 43 -2.23 -9.65 3.33
C TRP A 43 -1.88 -8.81 2.11
N ALA A 44 -1.09 -7.75 2.29
CA ALA A 44 -0.51 -6.98 1.21
C ALA A 44 1.00 -7.03 1.33
N GLU A 45 1.66 -7.62 0.35
CA GLU A 45 3.10 -7.79 0.25
C GLU A 45 3.65 -6.82 -0.79
N SER A 46 4.63 -6.00 -0.39
CA SER A 46 5.45 -5.17 -1.27
C SER A 46 6.91 -5.57 -1.15
N SER A 47 7.81 -4.92 -1.90
CA SER A 47 9.26 -5.16 -1.78
C SER A 47 9.84 -4.80 -0.41
N THR A 48 9.19 -3.91 0.35
CA THR A 48 9.72 -3.35 1.59
C THR A 48 8.84 -3.54 2.82
N ASP A 49 7.60 -3.98 2.63
CA ASP A 49 6.59 -3.97 3.70
C ASP A 49 5.59 -5.13 3.53
N THR A 50 5.02 -5.56 4.65
CA THR A 50 3.95 -6.56 4.70
C THR A 50 2.87 -6.12 5.68
N LEU A 51 1.69 -5.85 5.14
CA LEU A 51 0.52 -5.39 5.89
C LEU A 51 -0.56 -6.47 5.91
N ARG A 52 -1.50 -6.38 6.85
CA ARG A 52 -2.61 -7.32 6.95
C ARG A 52 -3.86 -6.70 7.55
N ALA A 53 -5.02 -7.21 7.16
CA ALA A 53 -6.32 -6.87 7.71
C ALA A 53 -7.22 -8.11 7.80
N PRO A 54 -8.16 -8.17 8.75
CA PRO A 54 -9.16 -9.23 8.78
C PRO A 54 -10.07 -9.14 7.54
N VAL A 55 -10.54 -10.29 7.06
CA VAL A 55 -11.66 -10.34 6.12
C VAL A 55 -12.94 -10.44 6.94
N ILE A 56 -13.84 -9.46 6.78
CA ILE A 56 -15.10 -9.37 7.51
C ILE A 56 -16.24 -9.37 6.49
N ASN A 57 -17.11 -10.38 6.56
CA ASN A 57 -18.22 -10.55 5.62
C ASN A 57 -17.79 -10.50 4.14
N GLY A 58 -16.66 -11.13 3.81
CA GLY A 58 -16.11 -11.15 2.46
C GLY A 58 -15.45 -9.84 2.02
N SER A 59 -15.31 -8.84 2.88
CA SER A 59 -14.66 -7.56 2.55
C SER A 59 -13.42 -7.34 3.41
N TYR A 60 -12.43 -6.65 2.86
CA TYR A 60 -11.24 -6.26 3.61
C TYR A 60 -10.79 -4.84 3.23
N GLU A 61 -10.15 -4.16 4.17
CA GLU A 61 -9.43 -2.92 3.96
C GLU A 61 -8.10 -3.00 4.70
N ILE A 62 -7.00 -2.98 3.94
CA ILE A 62 -5.64 -2.92 4.48
C ILE A 62 -5.24 -1.45 4.50
N THR A 63 -5.15 -0.86 5.69
CA THR A 63 -4.75 0.53 5.89
C THR A 63 -3.24 0.68 5.93
N ASP A 64 -2.78 1.94 5.92
CA ASP A 64 -1.37 2.30 6.09
C ASP A 64 -0.44 1.78 4.97
N ALA A 65 -1.01 1.51 3.80
CA ALA A 65 -0.26 1.08 2.62
C ALA A 65 0.51 2.26 2.03
N LYS A 66 1.83 2.24 2.13
CA LYS A 66 2.68 3.24 1.47
C LYS A 66 2.47 3.18 -0.06
N PRO A 67 2.61 4.30 -0.78
CA PRO A 67 2.52 4.31 -2.24
C PRO A 67 3.49 3.32 -2.86
N GLY A 68 3.00 2.47 -3.77
CA GLY A 68 3.79 1.36 -4.31
C GLY A 68 2.93 0.27 -4.96
N SER A 69 3.61 -0.77 -5.44
CA SER A 69 2.97 -1.97 -6.00
C SER A 69 2.93 -3.08 -4.96
N TYR A 70 1.77 -3.72 -4.86
CA TYR A 70 1.49 -4.79 -3.91
C TYR A 70 0.97 -6.04 -4.61
N LYS A 71 1.29 -7.17 -3.98
CA LYS A 71 0.61 -8.45 -4.14
C LYS A 71 -0.33 -8.64 -2.96
N VAL A 72 -1.62 -8.79 -3.24
CA VAL A 72 -2.64 -9.09 -2.23
C VAL A 72 -2.81 -10.59 -2.14
N ILE A 73 -2.79 -11.13 -0.92
CA ILE A 73 -2.94 -12.56 -0.65
C ILE A 73 -4.11 -12.73 0.31
N ILE A 74 -5.06 -13.59 -0.04
CA ILE A 74 -6.15 -13.98 0.84
C ILE A 74 -5.77 -15.30 1.50
N GLU A 75 -5.59 -15.23 2.81
CA GLU A 75 -5.54 -16.39 3.68
C GLU A 75 -6.95 -16.95 3.82
N ALA A 76 -7.16 -18.15 3.28
CA ALA A 76 -8.44 -18.81 3.26
C ALA A 76 -8.51 -19.89 4.36
N LYS A 77 -9.72 -20.22 4.79
CA LYS A 77 -9.94 -21.40 5.64
C LYS A 77 -10.30 -22.63 4.80
N PRO A 78 -9.98 -23.85 5.27
CA PRO A 78 -10.42 -25.09 4.62
C PRO A 78 -11.94 -25.10 4.37
N PRO A 79 -12.41 -25.64 3.23
CA PRO A 79 -11.65 -26.37 2.20
C PRO A 79 -11.03 -25.46 1.12
N TYR A 80 -11.02 -24.14 1.28
CA TYR A 80 -10.51 -23.23 0.27
C TYR A 80 -8.98 -23.07 0.34
N LYS A 81 -8.35 -22.92 -0.82
CA LYS A 81 -6.93 -22.58 -0.98
C LYS A 81 -6.73 -21.08 -0.87
N ASN A 82 -5.56 -20.69 -0.40
CA ASN A 82 -5.14 -19.29 -0.43
C ASN A 82 -5.07 -18.81 -1.89
N ALA A 83 -5.49 -17.57 -2.12
CA ALA A 83 -5.45 -16.94 -3.43
C ALA A 83 -4.57 -15.68 -3.38
N ALA A 84 -3.96 -15.32 -4.51
CA ALA A 84 -3.15 -14.12 -4.61
C ALA A 84 -3.48 -13.34 -5.89
N LYS A 85 -3.30 -12.02 -5.82
CA LYS A 85 -3.46 -11.10 -6.93
C LYS A 85 -2.33 -10.08 -6.92
N ASP A 86 -1.61 -9.99 -8.02
CA ASP A 86 -0.52 -9.03 -8.22
C ASP A 86 -1.01 -7.74 -8.89
N GLY A 87 -0.16 -6.72 -8.84
CA GLY A 87 -0.36 -5.50 -9.62
C GLY A 87 -1.31 -4.49 -8.99
N ILE A 88 -1.50 -4.53 -7.67
CA ILE A 88 -2.31 -3.54 -6.96
C ILE A 88 -1.43 -2.32 -6.72
N THR A 89 -1.78 -1.19 -7.34
CA THR A 89 -1.02 0.06 -7.22
C THR A 89 -1.68 1.00 -6.22
N VAL A 90 -0.98 1.30 -5.13
CA VAL A 90 -1.38 2.33 -4.17
C VAL A 90 -0.73 3.65 -4.56
N THR A 91 -1.56 4.68 -4.70
CA THR A 91 -1.12 6.05 -4.98
C THR A 91 -1.15 6.88 -3.69
N ASP A 92 -0.36 7.96 -3.61
CA ASP A 92 -0.23 8.83 -2.43
C ASP A 92 -1.58 9.20 -1.77
N GLY A 93 -1.79 8.67 -0.57
CA GLY A 93 -3.00 8.90 0.23
C GLY A 93 -4.32 8.39 -0.38
N GLN A 94 -4.28 7.54 -1.42
CA GLN A 94 -5.48 7.03 -2.09
C GLN A 94 -5.77 5.57 -1.74
N ALA A 95 -7.04 5.20 -1.78
CA ALA A 95 -7.45 3.80 -1.70
C ALA A 95 -7.28 3.12 -3.07
N ALA A 96 -6.58 1.99 -3.11
CA ALA A 96 -6.48 1.13 -4.27
C ALA A 96 -7.55 0.03 -4.22
N ASP A 97 -8.16 -0.26 -5.36
CA ASP A 97 -9.13 -1.35 -5.49
C ASP A 97 -8.45 -2.62 -6.01
N ALA A 98 -8.44 -3.66 -5.18
CA ALA A 98 -7.99 -5.00 -5.51
C ALA A 98 -9.10 -5.85 -6.15
N GLY A 99 -10.35 -5.36 -6.19
CA GLY A 99 -11.51 -6.04 -6.74
C GLY A 99 -11.89 -7.32 -5.96
N GLU A 100 -12.60 -8.21 -6.63
CA GLU A 100 -12.97 -9.51 -6.10
C GLU A 100 -11.85 -10.53 -6.31
N ILE A 101 -11.50 -11.27 -5.25
CA ILE A 101 -10.60 -12.43 -5.30
C ILE A 101 -11.44 -13.68 -5.04
N LYS A 102 -11.50 -14.56 -6.04
CA LYS A 102 -12.22 -15.84 -5.95
C LYS A 102 -11.34 -16.90 -5.33
N LEU A 103 -11.87 -17.61 -4.35
CA LEU A 103 -11.22 -18.73 -3.70
C LEU A 103 -11.63 -20.03 -4.37
N GLU A 104 -10.62 -20.87 -4.62
CA GLU A 104 -10.80 -22.21 -5.16
C GLU A 104 -10.67 -23.26 -4.05
N LYS A 105 -11.26 -24.44 -4.23
CA LYS A 105 -11.10 -25.58 -3.32
C LYS A 105 -9.84 -26.38 -3.64
#